data_AF-A0A3D2JQL5-F1
#
_entry.id   AF-A0A3D2JQL5-F1
#
_cell.length_a   1.000
_cell.length_b   1.000
_cell.length_c   1.000
_cell.angle_alpha   90.00
_cell.angle_beta   90.00
_cell.angle_gamma   90.00
#
_symmetry.space_group_name_H-M   'P 1'
#
loop_
_entity.id
_entity.type
_entity.pdbx_description
1 polymer ?
#
loop_
_entity_poly.entity_id
_entity_poly.type
_entity_poly.pdbx_seq_one_letter_code
_entity_poly.pdbx_strand_id
1 'polypeptide(L)'
;MNYHVYSNLKPIFMIGLITFTVASFLATTELIHAQDDEAIVGYRILGESKAGPHTIQLQVSPPAPILGISRFAVRVKNTATGEIVEDARVAVLASPSEHGEAQYTLALNSPVDPNYYLSQLKLETSGVWAV
;
A
#
# COMPACT_ATOMS: atom_id res chain seq x y z
N MET A 1 58.68 -48.20 60.90
CA MET A 1 59.42 -48.41 59.63
C MET A 1 58.61 -47.77 58.52
N ASN A 2 59.25 -46.87 57.76
CA ASN A 2 58.76 -45.94 56.71
C ASN A 2 57.83 -46.59 55.64
N TYR A 3 56.98 -45.91 54.84
CA TYR A 3 57.08 -44.67 54.02
C TYR A 3 55.63 -44.15 53.71
N HIS A 4 55.28 -42.85 53.78
CA HIS A 4 55.19 -41.84 52.67
C HIS A 4 54.27 -42.26 51.50
N VAL A 5 53.23 -41.54 51.01
CA VAL A 5 53.16 -40.14 50.49
C VAL A 5 51.73 -39.79 49.97
N TYR A 6 51.31 -38.52 50.16
CA TYR A 6 50.39 -37.61 49.41
C TYR A 6 49.08 -38.12 48.75
N SER A 7 47.91 -37.62 49.17
CA SER A 7 47.18 -36.42 48.69
C SER A 7 46.62 -36.52 47.25
N ASN A 8 45.31 -36.44 47.10
CA ASN A 8 44.66 -35.55 46.11
C ASN A 8 43.15 -35.46 46.36
N LEU A 9 42.74 -34.23 46.69
CA LEU A 9 41.37 -33.73 46.84
C LEU A 9 40.64 -33.85 45.49
N LYS A 10 39.37 -34.31 45.46
CA LYS A 10 38.53 -34.24 44.26
C LYS A 10 37.59 -33.03 44.34
N PRO A 11 37.40 -32.26 43.24
CA PRO A 11 36.69 -30.99 43.25
C PRO A 11 35.16 -31.17 43.27
N ILE A 12 34.53 -30.19 43.90
CA ILE A 12 33.09 -29.96 43.98
C ILE A 12 32.56 -29.65 42.58
N PHE A 13 31.64 -30.46 42.06
CA PHE A 13 30.81 -30.07 40.91
C PHE A 13 29.45 -29.58 41.41
N MET A 14 29.36 -28.25 41.37
CA MET A 14 28.18 -27.39 41.48
C MET A 14 27.09 -27.81 40.48
N ILE A 15 25.89 -28.08 40.97
CA ILE A 15 24.68 -28.27 40.14
C ILE A 15 23.63 -27.25 40.57
N GLY A 16 23.23 -26.41 39.62
CA GLY A 16 21.83 -26.01 39.46
C GLY A 16 21.43 -24.65 40.01
N LEU A 17 21.30 -23.65 39.12
CA LEU A 17 20.10 -22.81 39.13
C LEU A 17 19.75 -22.44 37.68
N ILE A 18 18.63 -22.98 37.22
CA ILE A 18 18.02 -22.69 35.91
C ILE A 18 17.29 -21.36 36.07
N THR A 19 17.75 -20.32 35.37
CA THR A 19 17.00 -19.07 35.24
C THR A 19 16.07 -19.16 34.04
N PHE A 20 14.76 -19.12 34.31
CA PHE A 20 13.69 -19.11 33.33
C PHE A 20 13.52 -17.67 32.81
N THR A 21 14.05 -17.36 31.62
CA THR A 21 13.79 -16.08 30.96
C THR A 21 12.46 -16.15 30.22
N VAL A 22 11.48 -15.37 30.69
CA VAL A 22 10.21 -15.16 29.99
C VAL A 22 10.50 -14.30 28.76
N ALA A 23 10.43 -14.89 27.57
CA ALA A 23 10.52 -14.15 26.32
C ALA A 23 9.19 -13.41 26.07
N SER A 24 9.21 -12.09 26.18
CA SER A 24 8.09 -11.23 25.78
C SER A 24 8.00 -11.23 24.25
N PHE A 25 7.10 -12.03 23.69
CA PHE A 25 6.73 -11.96 22.28
C PHE A 25 5.86 -10.70 22.06
N LEU A 26 6.47 -9.61 21.61
CA LEU A 26 5.73 -8.51 21.01
C LEU A 26 5.31 -8.96 19.61
N ALA A 27 4.12 -9.56 19.50
CA ALA A 27 3.48 -9.77 18.22
C ALA A 27 3.00 -8.39 17.72
N THR A 28 3.82 -7.72 16.90
CA THR A 28 3.33 -6.64 16.06
C THR A 28 2.40 -7.28 15.04
N THR A 29 1.09 -7.16 15.24
CA THR A 29 0.12 -7.45 14.18
C THR A 29 0.30 -6.37 13.13
N GLU A 30 1.13 -6.63 12.13
CA GLU A 30 0.97 -5.98 10.84
C GLU A 30 -0.39 -6.45 10.32
N LEU A 31 -1.42 -5.64 10.55
CA LEU A 31 -2.69 -5.75 9.84
C LEU A 31 -2.38 -5.44 8.38
N ILE A 32 -1.91 -6.45 7.65
CA ILE A 32 -1.88 -6.42 6.19
C ILE A 32 -3.34 -6.49 5.76
N HIS A 33 -4.02 -5.34 5.73
CA HIS A 33 -5.27 -5.16 5.00
C HIS A 33 -4.93 -5.08 3.51
N ALA A 34 -4.40 -6.17 2.95
CA ALA A 34 -4.45 -6.42 1.52
C ALA A 34 -5.88 -6.87 1.21
N GLN A 35 -6.80 -5.91 1.27
CA GLN A 35 -8.07 -6.07 0.58
C GLN A 35 -7.74 -5.88 -0.89
N ASP A 36 -7.80 -6.96 -1.67
CA ASP A 36 -7.57 -6.91 -3.12
C ASP A 36 -8.35 -5.73 -3.69
N ASP A 37 -7.61 -4.70 -4.14
CA ASP A 37 -8.22 -3.52 -4.71
C ASP A 37 -8.64 -3.86 -6.13
N GLU A 38 -9.84 -4.42 -6.24
CA GLU A 38 -10.45 -4.74 -7.52
C GLU A 38 -10.76 -3.47 -8.31
N ALA A 39 -10.65 -3.58 -9.64
CA ALA A 39 -11.11 -2.54 -10.53
C ALA A 39 -12.65 -2.46 -10.51
N ILE A 40 -13.21 -1.26 -10.65
CA ILE A 40 -14.63 -1.10 -10.94
C ILE A 40 -14.96 -1.90 -12.21
N VAL A 41 -16.11 -2.56 -12.29
CA VAL A 41 -16.53 -3.28 -13.50
C VAL A 41 -16.48 -2.35 -14.71
N GLY A 42 -15.72 -2.75 -15.74
CA GLY A 42 -15.50 -1.94 -16.94
C GLY A 42 -14.38 -0.90 -16.81
N TYR A 43 -13.58 -0.95 -15.74
CA TYR A 43 -12.36 -0.16 -15.55
C TYR A 43 -11.11 -1.04 -15.53
N ARG A 44 -9.96 -0.41 -15.78
CA ARG A 44 -8.63 -0.98 -15.55
C ARG A 44 -7.86 -0.09 -14.58
N ILE A 45 -7.18 -0.69 -13.61
CA ILE A 45 -6.24 0.02 -12.74
C ILE A 45 -5.03 0.44 -13.56
N LEU A 46 -4.73 1.74 -13.58
CA LEU A 46 -3.55 2.31 -14.23
C LEU A 46 -2.34 2.28 -13.32
N GLY A 47 -2.56 2.45 -12.02
CA GLY A 47 -1.49 2.38 -11.04
C GLY A 47 -1.96 2.79 -9.66
N GLU A 48 -1.06 2.57 -8.71
CA GLU A 48 -1.21 2.95 -7.32
C GLU A 48 0.09 3.62 -6.84
N SER A 49 -0.05 4.67 -6.03
CA SER A 49 1.08 5.40 -5.48
C SER A 49 0.80 5.85 -4.05
N LYS A 50 1.86 5.93 -3.25
CA LYS A 50 1.80 6.46 -1.89
C LYS A 50 2.24 7.93 -1.89
N ALA A 51 1.39 8.80 -1.35
CA ALA A 51 1.65 10.23 -1.21
C ALA A 51 1.39 10.65 0.25
N GLY A 52 2.46 10.80 1.04
CA GLY A 52 2.34 11.09 2.46
C GLY A 52 1.59 9.98 3.21
N PRO A 53 0.53 10.31 3.99
CA PRO A 53 -0.26 9.33 4.71
C PRO A 53 -1.34 8.64 3.84
N HIS A 54 -1.34 8.88 2.53
CA HIS A 54 -2.39 8.38 1.64
C HIS A 54 -1.84 7.41 0.58
N THR A 55 -2.65 6.41 0.26
CA THR A 55 -2.49 5.57 -0.92
C THR A 55 -3.53 6.01 -1.95
N ILE A 56 -3.07 6.32 -3.16
CA ILE A 56 -3.89 6.83 -4.27
C ILE A 56 -3.85 5.80 -5.39
N GLN A 57 -5.02 5.33 -5.81
CA GLN A 57 -5.16 4.41 -6.92
C GLN A 57 -5.97 5.07 -8.04
N LEU A 58 -5.45 5.00 -9.27
CA LEU A 58 -6.09 5.54 -10.46
C LEU A 58 -6.59 4.40 -11.36
N GLN A 59 -7.84 4.52 -11.81
CA GLN A 59 -8.46 3.58 -12.75
C GLN A 59 -9.07 4.32 -13.94
N VAL A 60 -9.21 3.64 -15.09
CA VAL A 60 -9.77 4.22 -16.32
C VAL A 60 -10.80 3.32 -17.00
N SER A 61 -11.84 3.93 -17.59
CA SER A 61 -12.83 3.28 -18.45
C SER A 61 -12.99 4.04 -19.77
N PRO A 62 -13.04 3.35 -20.94
CA PRO A 62 -12.94 1.90 -21.08
C PRO A 62 -11.54 1.35 -20.71
N PRO A 63 -11.41 0.04 -20.40
CA PRO A 63 -10.12 -0.56 -19.98
C PRO A 63 -9.00 -0.36 -21.00
N ALA A 64 -9.35 -0.31 -22.29
CA ALA A 64 -8.51 0.19 -23.36
C ALA A 64 -9.04 1.57 -23.79
N PRO A 65 -8.43 2.68 -23.33
CA PRO A 65 -8.90 4.02 -23.66
C PRO A 65 -8.99 4.24 -25.17
N ILE A 66 -10.03 4.95 -25.58
CA ILE A 66 -10.31 5.28 -26.99
C ILE A 66 -10.14 6.78 -27.22
N LEU A 67 -10.01 7.18 -28.48
CA LEU A 67 -10.19 8.58 -28.87
C LEU A 67 -11.58 9.05 -28.45
N GLY A 68 -11.64 10.15 -27.71
CA GLY A 68 -12.87 10.66 -27.10
C GLY A 68 -12.90 10.51 -25.59
N ILE A 69 -14.11 10.36 -25.03
CA ILE A 69 -14.32 10.44 -23.58
C ILE A 69 -13.81 9.17 -22.89
N SER A 70 -12.90 9.37 -21.94
CA SER A 70 -12.49 8.36 -20.97
C SER A 70 -12.88 8.83 -19.56
N ARG A 71 -13.38 7.89 -18.75
CA ARG A 71 -13.74 8.12 -17.35
C ARG A 71 -12.59 7.69 -16.47
N PHE A 72 -12.26 8.50 -15.47
CA PHE A 72 -11.26 8.18 -14.47
C PHE A 72 -11.93 8.02 -13.11
N ALA A 73 -11.50 7.00 -12.37
CA ALA A 73 -11.90 6.78 -11.00
C ALA A 73 -10.65 6.81 -10.12
N VAL A 74 -10.68 7.64 -9.08
CA VAL A 74 -9.58 7.77 -8.12
C VAL A 74 -10.07 7.28 -6.77
N ARG A 75 -9.35 6.33 -6.19
CA ARG A 75 -9.57 5.89 -4.81
C ARG A 75 -8.45 6.47 -3.95
N VAL A 76 -8.82 7.05 -2.81
CA VAL A 76 -7.87 7.59 -1.83
C VAL A 76 -8.11 6.88 -0.51
N LYS A 77 -7.07 6.24 0.02
CA LYS A 77 -7.10 5.56 1.32
C LYS A 77 -6.08 6.18 2.26
N ASN A 78 -6.37 6.17 3.56
CA ASN A 78 -5.34 6.30 4.58
C ASN A 78 -4.43 5.07 4.53
N THR A 79 -3.12 5.26 4.37
CA THR A 79 -2.18 4.15 4.23
C THR A 79 -2.03 3.32 5.50
N ALA A 80 -2.22 3.91 6.68
CA ALA A 80 -2.05 3.22 7.95
C ALA A 80 -3.28 2.40 8.33
N THR A 81 -4.49 2.91 8.05
CA THR A 81 -5.75 2.27 8.46
C THR A 81 -6.44 1.53 7.32
N GLY A 82 -6.14 1.85 6.06
CA GLY A 82 -6.85 1.36 4.88
C GLY A 82 -8.21 2.02 4.65
N GLU A 83 -8.63 2.94 5.54
CA GLU A 83 -9.92 3.63 5.44
C GLU A 83 -9.97 4.56 4.23
N ILE A 84 -11.15 4.64 3.62
CA ILE A 84 -11.42 5.54 2.49
C ILE A 84 -11.44 6.99 3.01
N VAL A 85 -10.77 7.87 2.26
CA VAL A 85 -10.83 9.31 2.48
C VAL A 85 -11.94 9.87 1.60
N GLU A 86 -13.06 10.28 2.20
CA GLU A 86 -14.28 10.69 1.49
C GLU A 86 -14.37 12.21 1.20
N ASP A 87 -13.52 13.03 1.83
CA ASP A 87 -13.55 14.50 1.79
C ASP A 87 -12.31 15.14 1.14
N ALA A 88 -11.57 14.38 0.32
CA ALA A 88 -10.42 14.88 -0.43
C ALA A 88 -10.84 15.77 -1.61
N ARG A 89 -9.98 16.73 -1.95
CA ARG A 89 -10.05 17.46 -3.23
C ARG A 89 -9.13 16.79 -4.22
N VAL A 90 -9.72 16.11 -5.21
CA VAL A 90 -8.98 15.35 -6.21
C VAL A 90 -9.07 16.04 -7.56
N ALA A 91 -7.93 16.10 -8.26
CA ALA A 91 -7.86 16.55 -9.64
C ALA A 91 -7.09 15.52 -10.47
N VAL A 92 -7.50 15.35 -11.73
CA VAL A 92 -6.81 14.50 -12.70
C VAL A 92 -6.21 15.42 -13.77
N LEU A 93 -4.91 15.27 -13.98
CA LEU A 93 -4.16 15.93 -15.03
C LEU A 93 -3.73 14.85 -16.03
N ALA A 94 -4.02 15.04 -17.31
CA ALA A 94 -3.56 14.14 -18.36
C ALA A 94 -2.85 14.94 -19.45
N SER A 95 -1.66 14.50 -19.87
CA SER A 95 -0.90 15.13 -20.96
C SER A 95 -0.56 14.08 -22.03
N PRO A 96 -0.79 14.38 -23.32
CA PRO A 96 -0.29 13.52 -24.37
C PRO A 96 1.24 13.59 -24.41
N SER A 97 1.91 12.46 -24.65
CA SER A 97 3.38 12.41 -24.65
C SER A 97 4.01 12.98 -25.92
N GLU A 98 3.25 13.12 -27.01
CA GLU A 98 3.75 13.56 -28.31
C GLU A 98 3.09 14.86 -28.78
N HIS A 99 1.78 14.82 -29.04
CA HIS A 99 1.04 15.93 -29.64
C HIS A 99 -0.30 16.14 -28.94
N GLY A 100 -0.65 17.41 -28.72
CA GLY A 100 -1.90 17.84 -28.09
C GLY A 100 -1.65 18.62 -26.80
N GLU A 101 -2.73 19.05 -26.17
CA GLU A 101 -2.71 19.87 -24.96
C GLU A 101 -2.96 19.02 -23.71
N ALA A 102 -2.33 19.42 -22.62
CA ALA A 102 -2.65 18.85 -21.31
C ALA A 102 -4.07 19.24 -20.89
N GLN A 103 -4.77 18.32 -20.23
CA GLN A 103 -6.13 18.50 -19.76
C GLN A 103 -6.19 18.34 -18.25
N TYR A 104 -7.04 19.15 -17.63
CA TYR A 104 -7.23 19.20 -16.20
C TYR A 104 -8.72 19.14 -15.86
N THR A 105 -9.08 18.30 -14.90
CA THR A 105 -10.44 18.27 -14.34
C THR A 105 -10.42 17.93 -12.86
N LEU A 106 -11.42 18.44 -12.12
CA LEU A 106 -11.71 17.93 -10.79
C LEU A 106 -12.37 16.55 -10.89
N ALA A 107 -12.07 15.68 -9.93
CA ALA A 107 -12.78 14.44 -9.70
C ALA A 107 -13.71 14.60 -8.49
N LEU A 108 -14.98 14.25 -8.67
CA LEU A 108 -16.03 14.47 -7.68
C LEU A 108 -16.36 13.15 -6.99
N ASN A 109 -16.58 13.19 -5.68
CA ASN A 109 -17.03 12.01 -4.94
C ASN A 109 -18.32 11.45 -5.57
N SER A 110 -18.36 10.14 -5.81
CA SER A 110 -19.53 9.46 -6.38
C SER A 110 -20.60 9.23 -5.31
N PRO A 111 -21.81 9.76 -5.47
CA PRO A 111 -22.89 9.53 -4.50
C PRO A 111 -23.39 8.08 -4.48
N VAL A 112 -23.05 7.28 -5.50
CA VAL A 112 -23.46 5.88 -5.63
C VAL A 112 -22.39 4.93 -5.08
N ASP A 113 -21.12 5.35 -5.11
CA ASP A 113 -19.99 4.58 -4.59
C ASP A 113 -18.95 5.55 -3.99
N PRO A 114 -19.09 5.90 -2.69
CA PRO A 114 -18.26 6.93 -2.05
C PRO A 114 -16.79 6.54 -1.93
N ASN A 115 -16.41 5.32 -2.32
CA ASN A 115 -15.03 4.87 -2.37
C ASN A 115 -14.22 5.54 -3.50
N TYR A 116 -14.89 6.22 -4.43
CA TYR A 116 -14.25 6.79 -5.61
C TYR A 116 -14.64 8.23 -5.90
N TYR A 117 -13.64 8.98 -6.35
CA TYR A 117 -13.80 10.26 -7.03
C TYR A 117 -13.80 10.03 -8.54
N LEU A 118 -14.83 10.50 -9.24
CA LEU A 118 -15.02 10.30 -10.67
C LEU A 118 -14.76 11.57 -11.46
N SER A 119 -14.08 11.43 -12.59
CA SER A 119 -13.89 12.50 -13.56
C SER A 119 -13.98 11.99 -15.00
N GLN A 120 -14.04 12.92 -15.95
CA GLN A 120 -14.05 12.62 -17.37
C GLN A 120 -13.07 13.53 -18.09
N LEU A 121 -12.26 12.95 -18.97
CA LEU A 121 -11.37 13.68 -19.87
C LEU A 121 -11.61 13.19 -21.30
N LYS A 122 -11.42 14.06 -22.27
CA LYS A 122 -11.59 13.71 -23.69
C LYS A 122 -10.21 13.54 -24.31
N LEU A 123 -9.76 12.32 -24.50
CA LEU A 123 -8.46 12.04 -25.14
C LEU A 123 -8.55 12.40 -26.62
N GLU A 124 -8.00 13.55 -27.00
CA GLU A 124 -8.19 14.15 -28.34
C GLU A 124 -7.21 13.60 -29.37
N THR A 125 -6.10 13.01 -28.92
CA THR A 125 -5.06 12.43 -29.76
C THR A 125 -4.80 10.99 -29.36
N SER A 126 -4.46 10.17 -30.36
CA SER A 126 -4.09 8.78 -30.16
C SER A 126 -2.65 8.70 -29.68
N GLY A 127 -2.33 7.72 -28.84
CA GLY A 127 -0.96 7.47 -28.40
C GLY A 127 -0.86 7.32 -26.89
N VAL A 128 0.34 7.54 -26.38
CA VAL A 128 0.63 7.47 -24.94
C VAL A 128 0.23 8.78 -24.27
N TRP A 129 -0.45 8.64 -23.13
CA TRP A 129 -0.81 9.73 -22.26
C TRP A 129 -0.16 9.51 -20.89
N ALA A 130 0.43 10.56 -20.35
CA ALA A 130 0.81 10.62 -18.94
C ALA A 130 -0.40 11.11 -18.15
N VAL A 131 -0.79 10.35 -17.14
CA VAL A 131 -1.92 10.66 -16.25
C VAL A 131 -1.48 10.41 -14.82
#